data_AF-A0A7C5JZX5-F1
#
_entry.id   AF-A0A7C5JZX5-F1
#
_cell.length_a   1.000
_cell.length_b   1.000
_cell.length_c   1.000
_cell.angle_alpha   90.00
_cell.angle_beta   90.00
_cell.angle_gamma   90.00
#
_symmetry.space_group_name_H-M   'P 1'
#
loop_
_entity.id
_entity.type
_entity.pdbx_description
1 polymer ?
#
loop_
_entity_poly.entity_id
_entity_poly.type
_entity_poly.pdbx_seq_one_letter_code
_entity_poly.pdbx_strand_id
1 'polypeptide(L)' 'ETTEIVPINPQIATESAKCYMQLTEKAKKENLKPPSLFDAIIMATAKTLNAKLITGDEHFRGLDQTIWIDEKP' A
#
# COMPACT_ATOMS: atom_id res chain seq x y z
N GLU A 1 -11.70 3.80 20.08
CA GLU A 1 -10.71 3.61 19.00
C GLU A 1 -9.48 4.43 19.36
N THR A 2 -8.28 3.87 19.14
CA THR A 2 -7.02 4.57 19.42
C THR A 2 -6.29 4.73 18.09
N THR A 3 -5.88 5.95 17.76
CA THR A 3 -5.06 6.25 16.58
C THR A 3 -3.60 6.33 16.98
N GLU A 4 -2.74 5.60 16.28
CA GLU A 4 -1.29 5.69 16.43
C GLU A 4 -0.70 6.46 15.24
N ILE A 5 0.15 7.44 15.51
CA ILE A 5 0.90 8.17 14.48
C ILE A 5 2.24 7.46 14.29
N VAL A 6 2.45 6.92 13.10
CA VAL A 6 3.67 6.19 12.76
C VAL A 6 4.60 7.13 11.99
N PRO A 7 5.78 7.49 12.54
CA PRO A 7 6.73 8.32 11.83
C PRO A 7 7.39 7.52 10.69
N ILE A 8 7.64 8.18 9.56
CA ILE A 8 8.45 7.59 8.48
C ILE A 8 9.89 7.48 8.98
N ASN A 9 10.35 6.25 9.17
CA ASN A 9 11.72 5.93 9.59
C ASN A 9 12.52 5.31 8.41
N PRO A 10 13.84 5.10 8.54
CA PRO A 10 14.66 4.55 7.45
C PRO A 10 14.18 3.19 6.93
N GLN A 11 13.57 2.36 7.78
CA GLN A 11 13.01 1.08 7.37
C GLN A 11 11.79 1.28 6.47
N ILE A 12 10.83 2.13 6.87
CA ILE A 12 9.65 2.47 6.07
C ILE A 12 10.10 3.15 4.76
N ALA A 13 11.06 4.08 4.80
CA ALA A 13 11.57 4.75 3.60
C ALA A 13 12.17 3.76 2.58
N THR A 14 12.99 2.82 3.05
CA THR A 14 13.59 1.79 2.19
C THR A 14 12.53 0.83 1.64
N GLU A 15 11.58 0.41 2.47
CA GLU A 15 10.49 -0.46 2.05
C GLU A 15 9.53 0.23 1.07
N SER A 16 9.37 1.55 1.18
CA SER A 16 8.59 2.36 0.26
C SER A 16 9.15 2.31 -1.15
N ALA A 17 10.46 2.33 -1.33
CA ALA A 17 11.06 2.19 -2.66
C ALA A 17 10.70 0.84 -3.31
N LYS A 18 10.75 -0.25 -2.53
CA LYS A 18 10.35 -1.59 -3.01
C LYS A 18 8.86 -1.65 -3.35
N CYS A 19 8.02 -1.10 -2.47
CA CYS A 19 6.57 -1.06 -2.68
C CYS A 19 6.21 -0.22 -3.91
N TYR A 20 6.91 0.89 -4.14
CA TYR A 20 6.71 1.72 -5.33
C TYR A 20 6.99 0.95 -6.61
N MET A 21 8.10 0.21 -6.66
CA MET A 21 8.42 -0.66 -7.80
C MET A 21 7.36 -1.75 -7.99
N GLN A 22 6.94 -2.42 -6.90
CA GLN A 22 5.91 -3.45 -6.94
C GLN A 22 4.57 -2.92 -7.49
N LEU A 23 4.10 -1.79 -6.95
CA LEU A 23 2.85 -1.16 -7.36
C LEU A 23 2.94 -0.64 -8.80
N THR A 24 4.08 -0.11 -9.21
CA THR A 24 4.30 0.36 -10.59
C THR A 24 4.23 -0.79 -11.58
N GLU A 25 4.87 -1.92 -11.28
CA GLU A 25 4.81 -3.11 -12.13
C GLU A 25 3.40 -3.72 -12.17
N LYS A 26 2.68 -3.73 -11.05
CA LYS A 26 1.27 -4.12 -11.01
C LYS A 26 0.39 -3.21 -11.87
N ALA A 27 0.50 -1.89 -11.68
CA ALA A 27 -0.28 -0.91 -12.41
C ALA A 27 -0.07 -1.03 -13.92
N LYS A 28 1.17 -1.23 -14.37
CA LYS A 28 1.47 -1.52 -15.79
C LYS A 28 0.76 -2.77 -16.29
N LYS A 29 0.81 -3.88 -15.54
CA LYS A 29 0.15 -5.15 -15.92
C LYS A 29 -1.37 -5.02 -16.00
N GLU A 30 -1.94 -4.19 -15.14
CA GLU A 30 -3.38 -3.98 -15.04
C GLU A 30 -3.89 -2.80 -15.89
N ASN A 31 -3.02 -2.14 -16.67
CA ASN A 31 -3.32 -0.93 -17.43
C ASN A 31 -3.92 0.20 -16.59
N LEU A 32 -3.49 0.30 -15.33
CA LEU A 32 -3.85 1.38 -14.42
C LEU A 32 -2.89 2.57 -14.58
N LYS A 33 -3.28 3.72 -14.00
CA LYS A 33 -2.36 4.85 -13.87
C LYS A 33 -1.19 4.46 -12.95
N PRO A 34 -0.03 5.12 -13.08
CA PRO A 34 1.07 4.90 -12.17
C PRO A 34 0.67 5.26 -10.73
N PRO A 35 1.11 4.48 -9.72
CA PRO A 35 0.89 4.82 -8.33
C PRO A 35 1.69 6.08 -7.96
N SER A 36 1.27 6.76 -6.90
CA SER A 36 2.02 7.84 -6.29
C SER A 36 3.11 7.31 -5.32
N LEU A 37 4.03 8.19 -4.94
CA LEU A 37 4.98 7.89 -3.86
C LEU A 37 4.26 7.64 -2.52
N PHE A 38 3.17 8.35 -2.26
CA PHE A 38 2.40 8.19 -1.02
C PHE A 38 1.78 6.80 -0.94
N ASP A 39 1.30 6.25 -2.05
CA ASP A 39 0.73 4.90 -2.08
C ASP A 39 1.76 3.85 -1.65
N ALA A 40 2.99 4.03 -2.10
CA ALA A 40 4.10 3.18 -1.73
C ALA A 40 4.48 3.32 -0.25
N ILE A 41 4.45 4.54 0.30
CA ILE A 41 4.71 4.81 1.72
C ILE A 41 3.63 4.16 2.60
N ILE A 42 2.36 4.28 2.22
CA ILE A 42 1.23 3.69 2.94
C ILE A 42 1.35 2.16 2.96
N MET A 43 1.60 1.54 1.80
CA MET A 43 1.81 0.08 1.71
C MET A 43 3.04 -0.37 2.52
N ALA A 44 4.15 0.36 2.45
CA ALA A 44 5.35 0.05 3.21
C ALA A 44 5.12 0.15 4.72
N THR A 45 4.36 1.15 5.16
CA THR A 45 3.97 1.31 6.57
C THR A 45 3.13 0.11 7.01
N ALA A 46 2.09 -0.26 6.24
CA ALA A 46 1.24 -1.40 6.53
C ALA A 46 2.04 -2.71 6.62
N LYS A 47 2.93 -2.99 5.64
CA LYS A 47 3.80 -4.17 5.66
C LYS A 47 4.75 -4.19 6.85
N THR A 48 5.38 -3.06 7.15
CA THR A 48 6.36 -2.95 8.25
C THR A 48 5.72 -3.24 9.60
N LEU A 49 4.46 -2.81 9.78
CA LEU A 49 3.69 -3.04 11.01
C LEU A 49 2.93 -4.37 11.00
N ASN A 50 3.05 -5.16 9.93
CA ASN A 50 2.25 -6.36 9.70
C ASN A 50 0.73 -6.11 9.82
N ALA A 51 0.29 -4.93 9.39
CA ALA A 51 -1.08 -4.43 9.51
C ALA A 51 -1.81 -4.50 8.17
N LYS A 52 -3.14 -4.68 8.19
CA LYS A 52 -3.95 -4.67 6.97
C LYS A 52 -4.27 -3.24 6.52
N LEU A 53 -4.14 -2.98 5.22
CA LEU A 53 -4.51 -1.70 4.60
C LEU A 53 -5.97 -1.76 4.15
N ILE A 54 -6.83 -0.98 4.80
CA ILE A 54 -8.22 -0.80 4.36
C ILE A 54 -8.25 0.31 3.31
N THR A 55 -8.67 -0.01 2.09
CA THR A 55 -8.64 0.95 0.98
C THR A 55 -9.62 0.59 -0.14
N GLY A 56 -10.03 1.60 -0.90
CA GLY A 56 -10.81 1.47 -2.14
C GLY A 56 -10.02 1.92 -3.37
N ASP A 57 -8.71 2.10 -3.23
CA ASP A 57 -7.82 2.52 -4.32
C ASP A 57 -7.30 1.29 -5.09
N GLU A 58 -7.58 1.27 -6.39
CA GLU A 58 -7.34 0.14 -7.30
C GLU A 58 -5.88 -0.33 -7.36
N HIS A 59 -4.92 0.56 -7.11
CA HIS A 59 -3.50 0.19 -7.08
C HIS A 59 -3.23 -0.93 -6.06
N PHE A 60 -4.03 -1.00 -5.00
CA PHE A 60 -3.88 -1.96 -3.91
C PHE A 60 -4.75 -3.21 -4.07
N ARG A 61 -5.71 -3.21 -4.99
CA ARG A 61 -6.69 -4.30 -5.11
C ARG A 61 -6.01 -5.64 -5.39
N GLY A 62 -6.44 -6.68 -4.67
CA GLY A 62 -5.93 -8.05 -4.84
C GLY A 62 -4.54 -8.31 -4.23
N LEU A 63 -4.03 -7.40 -3.40
CA LEU A 63 -2.81 -7.63 -2.62
C LEU A 63 -3.14 -8.25 -1.27
N ASP A 64 -2.35 -9.24 -0.83
CA ASP A 64 -2.55 -9.96 0.44
C ASP A 64 -2.64 -9.04 1.67
N GLN A 65 -1.99 -7.88 1.63
CA GLN A 65 -1.97 -6.91 2.73
C GLN A 65 -3.24 -6.06 2.81
N THR A 66 -4.20 -6.22 1.90
CA THR A 66 -5.29 -5.25 1.70
C THR A 66 -6.66 -5.82 2.07
N ILE A 67 -7.52 -4.96 2.59
CA ILE A 67 -8.95 -5.21 2.79
C ILE A 67 -9.68 -4.19 1.92
N TRP A 68 -10.42 -4.69 0.93
CA TRP A 68 -11.15 -3.82 0.01
C TRP A 68 -12.48 -3.38 0.64
N ILE A 69 -12.76 -2.07 0.63
CA ILE A 69 -13.94 -1.53 1.35
C ILE A 69 -15.30 -1.89 0.69
N ASP A 70 -15.28 -2.46 -0.53
CA ASP A 70 -16.47 -2.83 -1.31
C ASP A 70 -16.46 -4.30 -1.77
N GLU A 71 -15.69 -5.18 -1.12
CA GLU A 71 -15.85 -6.61 -1.36
C GLU A 71 -17.20 -7.05 -0.76
N LYS A 72 -18.21 -7.20 -1.63
CA LYS A 72 -19.45 -7.88 -1.24
C LYS A 72 -19.09 -9.30 -0.81
N PRO A 73 -19.64 -9.78 0.31
CA PRO A 73 -19.41 -11.13 0.81
C PRO A 73 -19.90 -12.21 -0.17
#